data_AF-A0A3N0CLF2-F1
#
_entry.id   AF-A0A3N0CLF2-F1
#
_cell.length_a   1.000
_cell.length_b   1.000
_cell.length_c   1.000
_cell.angle_alpha   90.00
_cell.angle_beta   90.00
_cell.angle_gamma   90.00
#
_symmetry.space_group_name_H-M   'P 1'
#
loop_
_entity.id
_entity.type
_entity.pdbx_description
1 polymer ?
#
loop_
_entity_poly.entity_id
_entity_poly.type
_entity_poly.pdbx_seq_one_letter_code
_entity_poly.pdbx_strand_id
1 'polypeptide(L)'
;MVLYSVTAYDAAGEQGGQIGAKFQDGKQIAFFVFDFGAGAQTNLPGAPEVSGKAVQMSIDDGDLGPLEGVQVGSWSAAYTVDGQDVGVCPGGIDSLPFPG
;
A
#
# COMPACT_ATOMS: atom_id res chain seq x y z
N MET A 1 -14.61 -6.66 2.32
CA MET A 1 -13.62 -5.55 2.41
C MET A 1 -12.45 -5.89 1.50
N VAL A 2 -11.92 -4.88 0.82
CA VAL A 2 -10.81 -5.01 -0.12
C VAL A 2 -9.67 -4.11 0.33
N LEU A 3 -8.43 -4.59 0.26
CA LEU A 3 -7.20 -3.83 0.52
C LEU A 3 -6.25 -3.97 -0.66
N TYR A 4 -5.79 -2.85 -1.18
CA TYR A 4 -4.61 -2.76 -2.03
C TYR A 4 -3.48 -2.20 -1.16
N SER A 5 -2.35 -2.91 -1.08
CA SER A 5 -1.24 -2.46 -0.25
C SER A 5 0.10 -2.68 -0.91
N VAL A 6 1.04 -1.81 -0.57
CA VAL A 6 2.46 -1.92 -0.88
C VAL A 6 3.21 -1.89 0.44
N THR A 7 3.99 -2.92 0.72
CA THR A 7 4.92 -2.96 1.83
C THR A 7 6.31 -2.63 1.30
N ALA A 8 6.99 -1.68 1.94
CA ALA A 8 8.32 -1.22 1.56
C ALA A 8 9.27 -1.29 2.75
N TYR A 9 10.53 -1.58 2.46
CA TYR A 9 11.63 -1.53 3.41
C TYR A 9 12.85 -0.83 2.82
N ASP A 10 13.68 -0.26 3.68
CA ASP A 10 15.02 0.18 3.31
C ASP A 10 15.91 -1.01 2.85
N ALA A 11 17.12 -0.69 2.37
CA ALA A 11 18.06 -1.70 1.89
C ALA A 11 18.59 -2.65 2.99
N ALA A 12 18.52 -2.24 4.26
CA ALA A 12 18.93 -3.05 5.41
C ALA A 12 17.79 -3.94 5.94
N GLY A 13 16.54 -3.66 5.55
CA GLY A 13 15.35 -4.28 6.11
C GLY A 13 14.97 -3.75 7.50
N GLU A 14 15.55 -2.63 7.95
CA GLU A 14 15.39 -2.13 9.33
C GLU A 14 14.21 -1.16 9.45
N GLN A 15 14.04 -0.28 8.48
CA GLN A 15 12.93 0.65 8.40
C GLN A 15 11.94 0.16 7.36
N GLY A 16 10.68 0.02 7.75
CA GLY A 16 9.63 -0.41 6.83
C GLY A 16 8.25 0.02 7.26
N GLY A 17 7.35 -0.02 6.29
CA GLY A 17 5.96 0.34 6.47
C GLY A 17 5.10 -0.20 5.35
N GLN A 18 3.81 0.04 5.47
CA GLN A 18 2.84 -0.32 4.46
C GLN A 18 2.03 0.90 4.04
N ILE A 19 1.93 1.10 2.74
CA ILE A 19 1.03 2.05 2.12
C ILE A 19 -0.17 1.28 1.61
N GLY A 20 -1.39 1.80 1.73
CA GLY A 20 -2.52 1.13 1.12
C GLY A 20 -3.81 1.91 1.08
N ALA A 21 -4.78 1.32 0.38
CA ALA A 21 -6.13 1.80 0.27
C ALA A 21 -7.13 0.69 0.56
N LYS A 22 -8.12 1.00 1.41
CA LYS A 22 -9.19 0.08 1.81
C LYS A 22 -10.50 0.51 1.18
N PHE A 23 -11.23 -0.48 0.66
CA PHE A 23 -12.54 -0.31 0.08
C PHE A 23 -13.54 -1.25 0.76
N GLN A 24 -14.74 -0.75 1.00
CA GLN A 24 -15.88 -1.52 1.50
C GLN A 24 -17.10 -1.14 0.66
N ASP A 25 -17.79 -2.15 0.13
CA ASP A 25 -18.98 -1.98 -0.71
C ASP A 25 -18.75 -0.99 -1.88
N GLY A 26 -17.58 -1.07 -2.51
CA GLY A 26 -17.17 -0.21 -3.62
C GLY A 26 -16.79 1.22 -3.23
N LYS A 27 -16.81 1.58 -1.94
CA LYS A 27 -16.43 2.90 -1.43
C LYS A 27 -15.09 2.85 -0.72
N GLN A 28 -14.23 3.84 -0.97
CA GLN A 28 -13.01 4.00 -0.18
C GLN A 28 -13.37 4.33 1.27
N ILE A 29 -12.74 3.61 2.20
CA ILE A 29 -12.86 3.86 3.65
C ILE A 29 -11.54 4.31 4.29
N ALA A 30 -10.40 4.04 3.63
CA ALA A 30 -9.11 4.55 4.06
C ALA A 30 -8.12 4.63 2.88
N PHE A 31 -7.27 5.65 2.94
CA PHE A 31 -5.99 5.71 2.25
C PHE A 31 -4.96 6.00 3.33
N PHE A 32 -3.89 5.21 3.44
CA PHE A 32 -3.12 5.18 4.68
C PHE A 32 -1.64 4.83 4.48
N VAL A 33 -0.87 5.19 5.51
CA VAL A 33 0.45 4.66 5.81
C VAL A 33 0.38 3.94 7.15
N PHE A 34 1.00 2.78 7.25
CA PHE A 34 1.12 1.98 8.45
C PHE A 34 2.60 1.86 8.82
N ASP A 35 2.93 2.32 10.02
CA ASP A 35 4.25 2.26 10.61
C ASP A 35 4.43 0.93 11.34
N PHE A 36 5.39 0.11 10.90
CA PHE A 36 5.68 -1.18 11.56
C PHE A 36 6.39 -1.03 12.90
N GLY A 37 7.21 0.02 13.08
CA GLY A 37 7.89 0.29 14.34
C GLY A 37 6.93 0.77 15.43
N ALA A 38 5.98 1.63 15.07
CA ALA A 38 4.95 2.12 15.98
C ALA A 38 3.72 1.21 16.08
N GLY A 39 3.50 0.31 15.10
CA GLY A 39 2.30 -0.52 15.00
C GLY A 39 1.02 0.31 14.77
N ALA A 40 1.14 1.44 14.06
CA ALA A 40 0.09 2.45 13.96
C ALA A 40 -0.24 2.81 12.51
N GLN A 41 -1.53 3.00 12.24
CA GLN A 41 -2.03 3.49 10.96
C GLN A 41 -2.31 4.98 11.02
N THR A 42 -1.81 5.73 10.04
CA THR A 42 -2.19 7.12 9.77
C THR A 42 -2.98 7.19 8.47
N ASN A 43 -4.18 7.75 8.52
CA ASN A 43 -4.98 8.00 7.32
C ASN A 43 -4.53 9.29 6.65
N LEU A 44 -4.26 9.20 5.36
CA LEU A 44 -3.89 10.33 4.53
C LEU A 44 -5.13 10.97 3.89
N PRO A 45 -5.10 12.29 3.64
CA PRO A 45 -6.07 12.91 2.76
C PRO A 45 -5.88 12.40 1.33
N GLY A 46 -6.98 12.25 0.58
CA GLY A 46 -6.94 11.85 -0.83
C GLY A 46 -7.54 10.48 -1.11
N ALA A 47 -7.38 10.03 -2.35
CA ALA A 47 -7.93 8.79 -2.86
C ALA A 47 -7.03 8.23 -3.96
N PRO A 48 -6.91 6.89 -4.09
CA PRO A 48 -6.31 6.29 -5.26
C PRO A 48 -7.10 6.65 -6.52
N GLU A 49 -6.40 6.80 -7.63
CA GLU A 49 -7.01 6.84 -8.95
C GLU A 49 -7.36 5.41 -9.38
N VAL A 50 -8.62 5.18 -9.72
CA VAL A 50 -9.09 3.89 -10.23
C VAL A 50 -9.40 4.04 -11.71
N SER A 51 -8.62 3.35 -12.55
CA SER A 51 -8.77 3.40 -14.01
C SER A 51 -8.80 1.98 -14.59
N GLY A 52 -9.96 1.58 -15.11
CA GLY A 52 -10.16 0.24 -15.66
C GLY A 52 -9.91 -0.85 -14.62
N LYS A 53 -8.75 -1.51 -14.73
CA LYS A 53 -8.29 -2.60 -13.86
C LYS A 53 -7.07 -2.20 -13.00
N ALA A 54 -6.76 -0.92 -12.92
CA ALA A 54 -5.61 -0.43 -12.15
C ALA A 54 -6.08 0.46 -11.00
N VAL A 55 -5.39 0.31 -9.87
CA VAL A 55 -5.45 1.23 -8.73
C VAL A 55 -4.08 1.89 -8.63
N GLN A 56 -4.05 3.20 -8.85
CA GLN A 56 -2.83 3.99 -8.75
C GLN A 56 -2.89 4.84 -7.49
N MET A 57 -1.82 4.76 -6.69
CA MET A 57 -1.67 5.53 -5.47
C MET A 57 -0.43 6.43 -5.64
N SER A 58 -0.62 7.73 -5.39
CA SER A 58 0.45 8.72 -5.36
C SER A 58 0.41 9.40 -4.00
N ILE A 59 1.56 9.49 -3.35
CA ILE A 59 1.71 10.07 -2.01
C ILE A 59 2.92 10.99 -2.04
N ASP A 60 2.80 12.16 -1.44
CA ASP A 60 3.92 13.07 -1.25
C ASP A 60 4.87 12.49 -0.20
N ASP A 61 6.19 12.61 -0.42
CA ASP A 61 7.19 12.00 0.46
C ASP A 61 7.05 12.43 1.93
N GLY A 62 6.69 13.69 2.19
CA GLY A 62 6.45 14.20 3.54
C GLY A 62 5.24 13.58 4.26
N ASP A 63 4.34 12.90 3.54
CA ASP A 63 3.19 12.19 4.10
C ASP A 63 3.49 10.69 4.35
N LEU A 64 4.69 10.21 3.97
CA LEU A 64 5.10 8.82 4.12
C LEU A 64 5.50 8.46 5.56
N GLY A 65 5.55 9.42 6.49
CA GLY A 65 5.83 9.20 7.90
C GLY A 65 7.16 8.46 8.10
N PRO A 66 7.18 7.22 8.63
CA PRO A 66 8.42 6.46 8.83
C PRO A 66 9.15 6.09 7.54
N LEU A 67 8.48 6.22 6.39
CA LEU A 67 9.06 6.00 5.07
C LEU A 67 9.53 7.30 4.40
N GLU A 68 9.34 8.47 5.03
CA GLU A 68 9.81 9.77 4.51
C GLU A 68 11.33 9.75 4.35
N GLY A 69 11.80 10.12 3.15
CA GLY A 69 13.24 10.13 2.84
C GLY A 69 13.91 8.76 2.86
N VAL A 70 13.17 7.67 3.04
CA VAL A 70 13.70 6.31 3.01
C VAL A 70 13.97 5.90 1.56
N GLN A 71 15.22 5.56 1.28
CA GLN A 71 15.55 4.90 0.03
C GLN A 71 15.05 3.45 0.06
N VAL A 72 13.96 3.18 -0.66
CA VAL A 72 13.37 1.84 -0.76
C VAL A 72 14.38 0.86 -1.37
N GLY A 73 14.76 -0.15 -0.60
CA GLY A 73 15.63 -1.23 -1.02
C GLY A 73 14.86 -2.48 -1.45
N SER A 74 13.67 -2.70 -0.88
CA SER A 74 12.77 -3.77 -1.29
C SER A 74 11.32 -3.36 -1.11
N TRP A 75 10.44 -3.90 -1.95
CA TRP A 75 9.01 -3.72 -1.81
C TRP A 75 8.24 -4.93 -2.31
N SER A 76 7.03 -5.11 -1.79
CA SER A 76 6.04 -6.09 -2.28
C SER A 76 4.66 -5.46 -2.26
N ALA A 77 3.75 -5.96 -3.09
CA ALA A 77 2.36 -5.53 -3.08
C ALA A 77 1.43 -6.72 -2.85
N ALA A 78 0.32 -6.47 -2.17
CA ALA A 78 -0.73 -7.45 -1.94
C ALA A 78 -2.10 -6.86 -2.26
N TYR A 79 -2.93 -7.72 -2.84
CA TYR A 79 -4.36 -7.50 -2.99
C TYR A 79 -5.10 -8.49 -2.11
N THR A 80 -5.79 -7.95 -1.11
CA THR A 80 -6.45 -8.72 -0.05
C THR A 80 -7.96 -8.53 -0.13
N VAL A 81 -8.71 -9.63 -0.11
CA VAL A 81 -10.18 -9.65 -0.01
C VAL A 81 -10.57 -10.37 1.26
N ASP A 82 -11.33 -9.70 2.12
CA ASP A 82 -11.85 -10.25 3.38
C ASP A 82 -10.77 -10.90 4.27
N GLY A 83 -9.58 -10.29 4.27
CA GLY A 83 -8.42 -10.74 5.06
C GLY A 83 -7.59 -11.85 4.40
N GLN A 84 -7.94 -12.28 3.19
CA GLN A 84 -7.18 -13.25 2.41
C GLN A 84 -6.46 -12.57 1.25
N ASP A 85 -5.15 -12.78 1.14
CA ASP A 85 -4.39 -12.34 -0.03
C ASP A 85 -4.77 -13.19 -1.24
N VAL A 86 -5.35 -12.54 -2.25
CA VAL A 86 -5.75 -13.19 -3.50
C VAL A 86 -4.88 -12.74 -4.69
N GLY A 87 -3.90 -11.86 -4.44
CA GLY A 87 -2.81 -11.55 -5.35
C GLY A 87 -1.60 -10.97 -4.61
N VAL A 88 -0.38 -11.40 -4.95
CA VAL A 88 0.88 -10.87 -4.38
C VAL A 88 1.90 -10.60 -5.49
N CYS A 89 2.54 -9.43 -5.44
CA CYS A 89 3.64 -9.04 -6.32
C CYS A 89 4.93 -8.94 -5.47
N PRO A 90 5.88 -9.87 -5.62
CA PRO A 90 7.04 -9.97 -4.74
C PRO A 90 8.20 -9.00 -5.06
N GLY A 91 8.16 -8.22 -6.14
CA GLY A 91 9.09 -7.09 -6.29
C GLY A 91 9.27 -6.47 -7.69
N GLY A 92 9.53 -5.16 -7.68
CA GLY A 92 10.26 -4.43 -8.71
C GLY A 92 9.43 -3.75 -9.80
N ILE A 93 8.81 -4.54 -10.68
CA ILE A 93 8.00 -4.10 -11.83
C ILE A 93 7.06 -5.25 -12.18
N ASP A 94 6.09 -5.54 -11.32
CA ASP A 94 5.12 -6.60 -11.60
C ASP A 94 3.71 -6.09 -11.30
N SER A 95 2.76 -6.45 -12.17
CA SER A 95 1.37 -6.00 -12.07
C SER A 95 0.50 -7.12 -11.53
N LEU A 96 -0.30 -6.82 -10.50
CA LEU A 96 -1.32 -7.74 -10.03
C LEU A 96 -2.48 -7.75 -11.02
N PRO A 97 -2.96 -8.92 -11.49
CA PRO A 97 -4.23 -8.98 -12.19
C PRO A 97 -5.34 -8.55 -11.23
N PHE A 98 -6.10 -7.52 -11.61
CA PHE A 98 -7.32 -7.14 -10.92
C PHE A 98 -8.31 -8.31 -10.94
N PRO A 99 -8.88 -8.73 -9.81
CA PRO A 99 -9.94 -9.71 -9.82
C PRO A 99 -11.18 -9.07 -10.43
N GLY A 100 -11.62 -9.65 -11.54
CA GLY A 100 -12.89 -9.30 -12.19
C GLY A 100 -14.10 -9.67 -11.36
#